data_AF-A0A3D0HGD7-F1
#
_entry.id   AF-A0A3D0HGD7-F1
#
_cell.length_a   1.000
_cell.length_b   1.000
_cell.length_c   1.000
_cell.angle_alpha   90.00
_cell.angle_beta   90.00
_cell.angle_gamma   90.00
#
_symmetry.space_group_name_H-M   'P 1'
#
loop_
_entity.id
_entity.type
_entity.pdbx_description
1 polymer ?
#
loop_
_entity_poly.entity_id
_entity_poly.type
_entity_poly.pdbx_seq_one_letter_code
_entity_poly.pdbx_strand_id
1 'polypeptide(L)'
;MKNFLNSDRLKWFGVSRMIGTVLSVAFVGIAGWWLVQVPPPPPEANLSFASTTVAASPTIGVSASSINTTPQIITVHVAGAVKNPGVYRLKYGS
;
A
#
# COMPACT_ATOMS: atom_id res chain seq x y z
N MET A 1 10.09 25.82 -48.08
CA MET A 1 11.18 25.11 -48.78
C MET A 1 11.20 23.70 -48.25
N LYS A 2 10.98 22.76 -49.16
CA LYS A 2 10.42 21.43 -48.88
C LYS A 2 11.54 20.47 -48.51
N ASN A 3 11.25 19.54 -47.60
CA ASN A 3 12.10 18.49 -47.02
C ASN A 3 12.65 17.46 -48.04
N PHE A 4 13.00 17.88 -49.25
CA PHE A 4 13.41 17.01 -50.34
C PHE A 4 14.78 16.34 -50.11
N LEU A 5 15.67 16.95 -49.32
CA LEU A 5 16.97 16.34 -49.00
C LEU A 5 16.87 15.10 -48.09
N ASN A 6 15.78 14.93 -47.34
CA ASN A 6 15.62 13.80 -46.43
C ASN A 6 15.11 12.55 -47.17
N SER A 7 14.17 12.73 -48.11
CA SER A 7 13.52 11.61 -48.80
C SER A 7 14.48 10.78 -49.66
N ASP A 8 15.49 11.39 -50.30
CA ASP A 8 16.45 10.65 -51.13
C ASP A 8 17.38 9.76 -50.28
N ARG A 9 17.79 10.24 -49.09
CA ARG A 9 18.56 9.45 -48.13
C ARG A 9 17.72 8.33 -47.50
N LEU A 10 16.46 8.62 -47.17
CA LEU A 10 15.51 7.63 -46.64
C LEU A 10 15.16 6.52 -47.65
N LYS A 11 15.09 6.86 -48.95
CA LYS A 11 14.88 5.88 -50.02
C LYS A 11 16.13 5.01 -50.24
N TRP A 12 17.33 5.59 -50.17
CA TRP A 12 18.60 4.86 -50.29
C TRP A 12 18.87 3.94 -49.09
N PHE A 13 18.64 4.41 -47.86
CA PHE A 13 18.84 3.65 -46.62
C PHE A 13 17.71 2.62 -46.37
N GLY A 14 16.56 2.81 -47.00
CA GLY A 14 15.38 1.96 -46.86
C GLY A 14 14.59 2.28 -45.60
N VAL A 15 13.40 2.88 -45.77
CA VAL A 15 12.47 3.21 -44.68
C VAL A 15 12.18 2.03 -43.76
N SER A 16 12.14 0.80 -44.30
CA SER A 16 11.93 -0.43 -43.52
C SER A 16 13.03 -0.68 -42.48
N ARG A 17 14.29 -0.30 -42.75
CA ARG A 17 15.39 -0.45 -41.78
C ARG A 17 15.29 0.56 -40.67
N MET A 18 14.90 1.80 -40.98
CA MET A 18 14.68 2.84 -39.99
C MET A 18 13.49 2.52 -39.07
N ILE A 19 12.36 2.04 -39.64
CA ILE A 19 11.22 1.59 -38.83
C ILE A 19 11.63 0.43 -37.93
N GLY A 20 12.38 -0.54 -38.46
CA GLY A 20 12.83 -1.71 -37.69
C GLY A 20 13.73 -1.33 -36.50
N THR A 21 14.66 -0.39 -36.69
CA THR A 21 15.54 0.06 -35.60
C THR A 21 14.77 0.83 -34.54
N VAL A 22 13.90 1.76 -34.94
CA VAL A 22 13.07 2.54 -34.00
C VAL A 22 12.15 1.62 -33.18
N LEU A 23 11.50 0.66 -33.83
CA LEU A 23 10.66 -0.32 -33.14
C LEU A 23 11.47 -1.20 -32.17
N SER A 24 12.65 -1.66 -32.60
CA SER A 24 13.52 -2.48 -31.76
C SER A 24 13.97 -1.74 -30.49
N VAL A 25 14.41 -0.48 -30.63
CA VAL A 25 14.83 0.34 -29.49
C VAL A 25 13.66 0.64 -28.55
N ALA A 26 12.48 0.96 -29.10
CA ALA A 26 11.28 1.20 -28.30
C ALA A 26 10.88 -0.05 -27.50
N PHE A 27 10.90 -1.22 -28.13
CA PHE A 27 10.55 -2.48 -27.47
C PHE A 27 11.52 -2.83 -26.34
N VAL A 28 12.83 -2.66 -26.54
CA VAL A 28 13.84 -2.87 -25.49
C VAL A 28 13.64 -1.90 -24.33
N GLY A 29 13.33 -0.62 -24.62
CA GLY A 29 13.05 0.37 -23.60
C GLY A 29 11.81 0.02 -22.76
N ILE A 30 10.73 -0.41 -23.42
CA ILE A 30 9.49 -0.84 -22.74
C ILE A 30 9.73 -2.10 -21.91
N ALA A 31 10.42 -3.10 -22.46
CA ALA A 31 10.73 -4.33 -21.75
C ALA A 31 11.62 -4.08 -20.53
N GLY A 32 12.64 -3.24 -20.67
CA GLY A 32 13.50 -2.82 -19.56
C GLY A 32 12.73 -2.06 -18.49
N TRP A 33 11.90 -1.09 -18.89
CA TRP A 33 11.02 -0.37 -17.97
C TRP A 33 10.08 -1.32 -17.22
N TRP A 34 9.46 -2.26 -17.94
CA TRP A 34 8.55 -3.23 -17.37
C TRP A 34 9.25 -4.17 -16.36
N LEU A 35 10.49 -4.58 -16.65
CA LEU A 35 11.29 -5.44 -15.77
C LEU A 35 11.77 -4.73 -14.49
N VAL A 36 11.97 -3.42 -14.55
CA VAL A 36 12.44 -2.60 -13.41
C VAL A 36 11.29 -2.18 -12.48
N GLN A 37 10.03 -2.22 -12.94
CA GLN A 37 8.91 -1.85 -12.08
C GLN A 37 8.84 -2.75 -10.84
N VAL A 38 9.05 -2.13 -9.68
CA VAL A 38 9.02 -2.79 -8.37
C VAL A 38 7.61 -3.33 -8.14
N PRO A 39 7.44 -4.58 -7.66
CA PRO A 39 6.13 -5.10 -7.32
C PRO A 39 5.44 -4.14 -6.34
N PRO A 40 4.11 -3.93 -6.47
CA PRO A 40 3.34 -3.12 -5.54
C PRO A 40 3.68 -3.53 -4.10
N PRO A 41 3.93 -2.57 -3.20
CA PRO A 41 4.25 -2.87 -1.82
C PRO A 41 3.23 -3.85 -1.24
N PRO A 42 3.67 -4.93 -0.56
CA PRO A 42 2.77 -5.85 0.10
C PRO A 42 1.78 -5.06 0.97
N PRO A 43 0.49 -5.43 0.99
CA PRO A 43 -0.53 -4.75 1.81
C PRO A 43 -0.13 -4.65 3.30
N GLU A 44 0.77 -5.55 3.72
CA GLU A 44 1.39 -5.62 5.03
C GLU A 44 2.16 -4.35 5.44
N ALA A 45 2.72 -3.61 4.47
CA ALA A 45 3.45 -2.36 4.73
C ALA A 45 2.54 -1.19 5.13
N ASN A 46 1.23 -1.29 4.88
CA ASN A 46 0.22 -0.32 5.33
C ASN A 46 -0.43 -0.71 6.66
N LEU A 47 -0.04 -1.84 7.27
CA LEU A 47 -0.53 -2.20 8.58
C LEU A 47 0.12 -1.28 9.61
N SER A 48 -0.72 -0.51 10.32
CA SER A 48 -0.29 0.27 11.48
C SER A 48 0.15 -0.71 12.57
N PHE A 49 1.46 -0.91 12.72
CA PHE A 49 2.00 -1.70 13.82
C PHE A 49 1.61 -1.02 15.13
N ALA A 50 0.94 -1.77 16.01
CA ALA A 50 0.70 -1.31 17.37
C ALA A 50 2.06 -1.17 18.07
N SER A 51 2.47 0.06 18.39
CA SER A 51 3.58 0.28 19.32
C SER A 51 3.17 -0.29 20.67
N THR A 52 3.73 -1.43 21.04
CA THR A 52 3.69 -1.91 22.42
C THR A 52 4.51 -0.93 23.25
N THR A 53 3.83 0.06 23.83
CA THR A 53 4.38 0.78 24.97
C THR A 53 4.33 -0.21 26.13
N VAL A 54 5.48 -0.77 26.50
CA VAL A 54 5.61 -1.53 27.74
C VAL A 54 5.41 -0.50 28.85
N ALA A 55 4.17 -0.32 29.31
CA ALA A 55 3.91 0.34 30.57
C ALA A 55 4.63 -0.52 31.62
N ALA A 56 5.66 0.07 32.24
CA ALA A 56 6.33 -0.52 33.37
C ALA A 56 5.25 -1.03 34.36
N SER A 57 5.43 -2.27 34.80
CA SER A 57 4.52 -3.01 35.66
C SER A 57 3.80 -2.08 36.64
N PRO A 58 2.45 -2.03 36.67
CA PRO A 58 1.79 -1.45 37.81
C PRO A 58 2.23 -2.30 38.99
N THR A 59 3.04 -1.71 39.87
CA THR A 59 3.27 -2.21 41.21
C THR A 59 1.91 -2.65 41.72
N ILE A 60 1.78 -3.92 42.13
CA ILE A 60 0.58 -4.43 42.77
C ILE A 60 0.47 -3.70 44.12
N GLY A 61 -0.02 -2.46 44.06
CA GLY A 61 -0.63 -1.79 45.17
C GLY A 61 -2.05 -2.29 45.19
N VAL A 62 -2.37 -3.09 46.20
CA VAL A 62 -3.76 -3.29 46.66
C VAL A 62 -4.33 -1.90 46.93
N SER A 63 -4.89 -1.28 45.90
CA SER A 63 -5.61 -0.03 46.00
C SER A 63 -7.07 -0.43 46.08
N ALA A 64 -7.58 -0.30 47.30
CA ALA A 64 -8.98 -0.48 47.62
C ALA A 64 -9.86 0.21 46.56
N SER A 65 -10.93 -0.49 46.20
CA SER A 65 -12.02 -0.02 45.35
C SER A 65 -12.32 1.47 45.58
N SER A 66 -11.81 2.35 44.71
CA SER A 66 -12.33 3.70 44.56
C SER A 66 -13.05 3.74 43.22
N ILE A 67 -14.37 3.57 43.29
CA ILE A 67 -15.28 3.72 42.15
C ILE A 67 -15.26 5.20 41.77
N ASN A 68 -14.31 5.61 40.94
CA ASN A 68 -14.35 6.89 40.26
C ASN A 68 -15.35 6.76 39.11
N THR A 69 -16.49 7.42 39.25
CA THR A 69 -17.62 7.52 38.32
C THR A 69 -17.28 8.34 37.07
N THR A 70 -16.17 8.03 36.40
CA THR A 70 -15.94 8.47 35.02
C THR A 70 -16.58 7.45 34.08
N PRO A 71 -17.29 7.88 33.01
CA PRO A 71 -17.88 6.94 32.07
C PRO A 71 -16.78 6.19 31.32
N GLN A 72 -16.38 5.03 31.83
CA GLN A 72 -15.42 4.15 31.19
C GLN A 72 -16.11 3.48 30.00
N ILE A 73 -15.72 3.88 28.79
CA ILE A 73 -16.15 3.26 27.54
C ILE A 73 -15.19 2.10 27.27
N ILE A 74 -15.70 0.87 27.26
CA ILE A 74 -14.93 -0.35 26.99
C ILE A 74 -15.18 -0.77 25.54
N THR A 75 -14.11 -1.14 24.84
CA THR A 75 -14.18 -1.70 23.49
C THR A 75 -14.16 -3.23 23.58
N VAL A 76 -15.25 -3.88 23.17
CA VAL A 76 -15.41 -5.35 23.21
C VAL A 76 -15.43 -5.89 21.79
N HIS A 77 -14.62 -6.92 21.52
CA HIS A 77 -14.66 -7.68 20.27
C HIS A 77 -15.57 -8.90 20.44
N VAL A 78 -16.67 -8.94 19.67
CA VAL A 78 -17.65 -10.03 19.72
C VAL A 78 -17.48 -10.91 18.48
N ALA A 79 -17.15 -12.18 18.70
CA ALA A 79 -16.95 -13.19 17.67
C ALA A 79 -17.68 -14.51 18.03
N GLY A 80 -17.95 -15.34 17.03
CA GLY A 80 -18.64 -16.64 17.19
C GLY A 80 -20.02 -16.70 16.53
N ALA A 81 -20.88 -17.64 16.96
CA ALA A 81 -22.25 -17.80 16.48
C ALA A 81 -23.19 -16.73 17.07
N VAL A 82 -22.94 -15.48 16.70
CA VAL A 82 -23.73 -14.31 17.10
C VAL A 82 -24.45 -13.72 15.88
N LYS A 83 -25.57 -13.04 16.11
CA LYS A 83 -26.35 -12.43 15.01
C LYS A 83 -25.56 -11.35 14.26
N ASN A 84 -24.75 -10.55 14.98
CA ASN A 84 -23.95 -9.46 14.41
C ASN A 84 -22.55 -9.43 15.08
N PRO A 85 -21.53 -10.08 14.50
CA PRO A 85 -20.16 -9.99 14.99
C PRO A 85 -19.56 -8.60 14.72
N GLY A 86 -18.61 -8.19 15.55
CA GLY A 86 -17.95 -6.89 15.39
C GLY A 86 -17.37 -6.32 16.67
N VAL A 87 -16.87 -5.08 16.57
CA VAL A 87 -16.31 -4.33 17.70
C VAL A 87 -17.33 -3.32 18.19
N TYR A 88 -17.63 -3.37 19.49
CA TYR A 88 -18.63 -2.50 20.12
C TYR A 88 -18.01 -1.68 21.25
N ARG A 89 -18.46 -0.42 21.35
CA ARG A 89 -18.08 0.49 22.43
C ARG A 89 -19.23 0.53 23.44
N LEU A 90 -19.03 -0.15 24.56
CA LEU A 90 -20.03 -0.30 25.62
C LEU A 90 -19.66 0.60 26.80
N LYS A 91 -20.67 1.08 27.54
CA LYS A 91 -20.41 1.71 28.82
C LYS A 91 -20.17 0.62 29.85
N TYR A 92 -19.36 0.91 30.86
CA TYR A 92 -19.18 0.02 31.99
C TYR A 92 -20.55 -0.36 32.61
N GLY A 93 -20.88 -1.65 32.65
CA GLY A 93 -22.09 -2.19 33.29
C GLY A 93 -23.33 -2.39 32.39
N SER A 94 -23.21 -2.28 31.06
CA SER A 94 -24.29 -2.58 30.09
C SER A 94 -24.20 -3.96 29.48
#